data_AF-A0A965Q424-F1
#
_entry.id   AF-A0A965Q424-F1
#
_cell.length_a   1.000
_cell.length_b   1.000
_cell.length_c   1.000
_cell.angle_alpha   90.00
_cell.angle_beta   90.00
_cell.angle_gamma   90.00
#
_symmetry.space_group_name_H-M   'P 1'
#
loop_
_entity.id
_entity.type
_entity.pdbx_description
1 polymer ?
#
loop_
_entity_poly.entity_id
_entity_poly.type
_entity_poly.pdbx_seq_one_letter_code
_entity_poly.pdbx_strand_id
1 'polypeptide(L)' 'MQLFKKITLFTTIMAFCLIVLGAYVRLSDAGLGCPDWPGCFGTLTVPESQMAIEKAQHTFPDQIIENGKAWKEMAHRYVA' A
#
# COMPACT_ATOMS: atom_id res chain seq x y z
N MET A 1 35.22 -6.23 -0.33
CA MET A 1 34.53 -6.31 0.99
C MET A 1 33.74 -5.06 1.39
N GLN A 2 34.18 -3.83 1.08
CA GLN A 2 33.43 -2.62 1.51
C GLN A 2 32.04 -2.47 0.86
N LEU A 3 31.89 -2.84 -0.41
CA LEU A 3 30.59 -2.80 -1.10
C LEU A 3 29.58 -3.75 -0.44
N PHE A 4 30.00 -4.98 -0.11
CA PHE A 4 29.15 -5.95 0.58
C PHE A 4 28.65 -5.42 1.92
N LYS A 5 29.54 -4.86 2.75
CA LYS A 5 29.15 -4.23 4.04
C LYS A 5 28.16 -3.08 3.85
N LYS A 6 28.34 -2.25 2.82
CA LYS A 6 27.41 -1.13 2.50
C LYS A 6 26.04 -1.63 2.09
N ILE A 7 25.98 -2.65 1.23
CA ILE A 7 24.71 -3.25 0.79
C ILE A 7 24.00 -3.90 1.97
N THR A 8 24.69 -4.67 2.81
CA THR A 8 24.10 -5.29 4.01
C THR A 8 23.55 -4.26 4.98
N LEU A 9 24.29 -3.17 5.24
CA LEU A 9 23.82 -2.09 6.10
C LEU A 9 22.58 -1.41 5.49
N PHE A 10 22.62 -1.12 4.18
CA PHE A 10 21.51 -0.50 3.47
C PHE A 10 20.25 -1.37 3.50
N THR A 11 20.36 -2.67 3.20
CA THR A 11 19.20 -3.57 3.21
C THR A 11 18.64 -3.77 4.61
N THR A 12 19.50 -3.80 5.64
CA THR A 12 19.06 -3.89 7.04
C THR A 12 18.26 -2.65 7.45
N ILE A 13 18.75 -1.45 7.11
CA ILE A 13 18.04 -0.19 7.37
C ILE A 13 16.73 -0.15 6.58
N MET A 14 16.74 -0.54 5.30
CA MET A 14 15.54 -0.57 4.48
C MET A 14 14.49 -1.52 5.05
N ALA A 15 14.89 -2.74 5.43
CA ALA A 15 14.00 -3.72 6.05
C ALA A 15 13.41 -3.18 7.36
N PHE A 16 14.22 -2.53 8.20
CA PHE A 16 13.72 -1.88 9.41
C PHE A 16 12.68 -0.80 9.12
N CYS A 17 12.94 0.08 8.13
CA CYS A 17 11.98 1.10 7.71
C CYS A 17 10.66 0.48 7.20
N LEU A 18 10.72 -0.62 6.45
CA LEU A 18 9.54 -1.35 5.97
C LEU A 18 8.70 -1.93 7.11
N ILE A 19 9.35 -2.50 8.13
CA ILE A 19 8.67 -3.02 9.33
C ILE A 19 7.92 -1.88 10.05
N VAL A 20 8.57 -0.72 10.22
CA VAL A 20 7.95 0.46 10.85
C VAL A 20 6.78 0.99 10.02
N LEU A 21 6.93 1.08 8.70
CA LEU A 21 5.86 1.52 7.81
C LEU A 21 4.67 0.55 7.85
N GLY A 22 4.90 -0.76 7.86
CA GLY A 22 3.86 -1.77 8.01
C GLY A 22 3.14 -1.66 9.35
N ALA A 23 3.88 -1.42 10.44
CA ALA A 23 3.29 -1.15 11.75
C ALA A 23 2.42 0.12 11.74
N TYR A 24 2.86 1.18 11.07
CA TYR A 24 2.06 2.41 10.90
C TYR A 24 0.76 2.16 10.11
N VAL A 25 0.81 1.41 9.02
CA VAL A 25 -0.40 1.03 8.25
C VAL A 25 -1.38 0.27 9.14
N ARG A 26 -0.89 -0.67 9.95
CA ARG A 26 -1.72 -1.43 10.89
C ARG A 26 -2.34 -0.54 11.98
N LEU A 27 -1.54 0.31 12.62
CA LEU A 27 -1.98 1.17 13.72
C LEU A 27 -2.91 2.30 13.27
N SER A 28 -2.81 2.72 12.01
CA SER A 28 -3.68 3.74 11.41
C SER A 28 -4.93 3.16 10.75
N ASP A 29 -5.25 1.90 11.08
CA ASP A 29 -6.40 1.13 10.57
C ASP A 29 -6.51 1.13 9.04
N ALA A 30 -5.37 1.15 8.36
CA ALA A 30 -5.29 1.25 6.91
C ALA A 30 -4.98 -0.09 6.22
N GLY A 31 -4.72 -1.16 6.97
CA GLY A 31 -4.36 -2.48 6.41
C GLY A 31 -5.49 -3.22 5.70
N LEU A 32 -6.67 -2.62 5.59
CA LEU A 32 -7.85 -3.13 4.88
C LEU A 32 -8.45 -2.03 3.97
N GLY A 33 -7.63 -1.07 3.54
CA GLY A 33 -8.05 0.03 2.68
C GLY A 33 -8.25 -0.37 1.22
N CYS A 34 -7.63 -1.48 0.77
CA CYS A 34 -7.79 -2.03 -0.57
C CYS A 34 -8.34 -3.47 -0.52
N PRO A 35 -9.44 -3.77 -1.23
CA PRO A 35 -10.10 -5.08 -1.16
C PRO A 35 -9.38 -6.19 -1.96
N ASP A 36 -8.50 -5.81 -2.87
CA ASP A 36 -7.76 -6.67 -3.78
C ASP A 36 -6.24 -6.40 -3.69
N TRP A 37 -5.46 -7.25 -4.35
CA TRP A 37 -3.99 -7.16 -4.51
C TRP A 37 -3.64 -7.84 -5.85
N PRO A 38 -2.65 -7.37 -6.64
CA PRO A 38 -1.67 -6.30 -6.37
C PRO A 38 -2.18 -4.87 -6.63
N GLY A 39 -3.42 -4.72 -7.09
CA GLY A 39 -4.08 -3.42 -7.27
C GLY A 39 -4.86 -2.94 -6.03
N CYS A 40 -5.67 -1.91 -6.23
CA CYS A 40 -6.65 -1.39 -5.31
C CYS A 40 -7.91 -1.00 -6.08
N PHE A 41 -9.04 -1.64 -5.77
CA PHE A 41 -10.32 -1.55 -6.46
C PHE A 41 -10.25 -1.88 -7.97
N GLY A 42 -9.43 -2.88 -8.35
CA GLY A 42 -9.29 -3.31 -9.74
C GLY A 42 -8.52 -2.34 -10.63
N THR A 43 -7.88 -1.32 -10.03
CA THR A 43 -6.89 -0.45 -10.67
C THR A 43 -5.52 -0.66 -10.03
N LEU A 44 -4.44 -0.34 -10.75
CA LEU A 44 -3.09 -0.52 -10.21
C LEU A 44 -2.84 0.41 -9.01
N THR A 45 -3.30 1.66 -9.08
CA THR A 45 -3.27 2.62 -7.97
C THR A 45 -4.65 2.79 -7.34
N VAL A 46 -4.73 3.58 -6.27
CA VAL A 46 -6.03 4.00 -5.69
C VAL A 46 -6.86 4.74 -6.75
N PRO A 47 -8.17 4.44 -6.89
CA PRO A 47 -9.02 5.08 -7.87
C PRO A 47 -9.32 6.54 -7.51
N GLU A 48 -8.90 7.48 -8.36
CA GLU A 48 -9.14 8.92 -8.16
C GLU A 48 -10.01 9.56 -9.26
N SER A 49 -10.08 8.96 -10.44
CA SER A 49 -10.93 9.47 -11.53
C SER A 49 -12.38 9.01 -11.35
N GLN A 50 -13.34 9.83 -11.79
CA GLN A 50 -14.77 9.52 -11.70
C GLN A 50 -15.09 8.15 -12.31
N MET A 51 -14.56 7.85 -13.49
CA MET A 51 -14.73 6.57 -14.17
C MET A 51 -14.15 5.39 -13.38
N ALA A 52 -12.99 5.57 -12.73
CA ALA A 52 -12.39 4.53 -11.91
C ALA A 52 -13.17 4.29 -10.62
N ILE A 53 -13.69 5.35 -9.99
CA ILE A 53 -14.53 5.29 -8.79
C ILE A 53 -15.85 4.59 -9.11
N GLU A 54 -16.52 4.96 -10.21
CA GLU A 54 -17.76 4.31 -10.64
C GLU A 54 -17.56 2.81 -10.90
N LYS A 55 -16.47 2.45 -11.60
CA LYS A 55 -16.10 1.05 -11.83
C LYS A 55 -15.80 0.31 -10.52
N ALA A 56 -15.10 0.96 -9.60
CA ALA A 56 -14.78 0.42 -8.27
C ALA A 56 -16.05 0.13 -7.47
N GLN A 57 -16.99 1.09 -7.41
CA GLN A 57 -18.28 0.94 -6.73
C GLN A 57 -19.13 -0.18 -7.35
N HIS A 58 -19.11 -0.33 -8.68
CA HIS A 58 -19.82 -1.41 -9.35
C HIS A 58 -19.19 -2.79 -9.09
N THR A 59 -17.86 -2.86 -9.00
CA THR A 59 -17.13 -4.13 -8.81
C THR A 59 -17.10 -4.58 -7.34
N PHE A 60 -17.04 -3.62 -6.42
CA PHE A 60 -16.96 -3.82 -4.97
C PHE A 60 -18.09 -3.05 -4.26
N PRO A 61 -19.36 -3.48 -4.41
CA PRO A 61 -20.52 -2.71 -3.94
C PRO A 61 -20.61 -2.55 -2.42
N ASP A 62 -20.08 -3.51 -1.66
CA ASP A 62 -20.11 -3.50 -0.20
C ASP A 62 -18.90 -2.79 0.46
N GLN A 63 -17.98 -2.25 -0.36
CA GLN A 63 -16.74 -1.63 0.12
C GLN A 63 -16.81 -0.11 0.07
N ILE A 64 -16.31 0.53 1.14
CA ILE A 64 -16.24 2.00 1.24
C ILE A 64 -14.85 2.43 0.78
N ILE A 65 -14.79 3.32 -0.21
CA ILE A 65 -13.52 3.85 -0.74
C ILE A 65 -13.03 4.95 0.20
N GLU A 66 -12.20 4.57 1.17
CA GLU A 66 -11.47 5.51 2.03
C GLU A 66 -10.08 5.80 1.43
N ASN A 67 -10.00 6.80 0.54
CA ASN A 67 -8.76 7.17 -0.17
C ASN A 67 -7.52 7.28 0.73
N GLY A 68 -7.66 7.87 1.93
CA GLY A 68 -6.55 8.00 2.88
C GLY A 68 -6.03 6.66 3.41
N LYS A 69 -6.91 5.68 3.62
CA LYS A 69 -6.50 4.33 4.04
C LYS A 69 -5.91 3.55 2.87
N ALA A 70 -6.56 3.60 1.71
CA ALA A 70 -6.12 2.95 0.49
C ALA A 70 -4.71 3.39 0.06
N TRP A 71 -4.41 4.69 0.11
CA TRP A 71 -3.07 5.21 -0.23
C TRP A 71 -2.00 4.79 0.76
N LYS A 72 -2.30 4.81 2.07
CA LYS A 72 -1.36 4.31 3.10
C LYS A 72 -1.02 2.84 2.88
N GLU A 73 -2.01 2.02 2.54
CA GLU A 73 -1.80 0.61 2.25
C GLU A 73 -1.00 0.40 0.96
N MET A 74 -1.39 1.03 -0.14
CA MET A 74 -0.73 0.88 -1.44
C MET A 74 0.72 1.39 -1.42
N ALA A 75 0.99 2.50 -0.71
CA ALA A 75 2.35 2.99 -0.55
C ALA A 75 3.24 1.96 0.16
N HIS A 76 2.74 1.31 1.22
CA HIS A 76 3.50 0.24 1.88
C HIS A 76 3.70 -0.97 0.97
N ARG A 77 2.66 -1.41 0.24
CA ARG A 77 2.72 -2.55 -0.68
C ARG A 77 3.73 -2.38 -1.81
N TYR A 78 3.96 -1.16 -2.31
CA TYR A 78 4.92 -0.92 -3.39
C TYR A 78 6.37 -0.75 -2.94
N VAL A 79 6.57 -0.32 -1.69
CA VAL A 79 7.92 -0.11 -1.15
C VAL A 79 8.47 -1.40 -0.56
N ALA A 80 7.59 -2.29 -0.07
CA ALA A 80 7.93 -3.62 0.45
C ALA A 80 8.24 -4.64 -0.65
#